data_AF-A0A954IM75-F1
#
_entry.id   AF-A0A954IM75-F1
#
_cell.length_a   1.000
_cell.length_b   1.000
_cell.length_c   1.000
_cell.angle_alpha   90.00
_cell.angle_beta   90.00
_cell.angle_gamma   90.00
#
_symmetry.space_group_name_H-M   'P 1'
#
loop_
_entity.id
_entity.type
_entity.pdbx_description
1 polymer ?
#
loop_
_entity_poly.entity_id
_entity_poly.type
_entity_poly.pdbx_seq_one_letter_code
_entity_poly.pdbx_strand_id
1 'polypeptide(L)'
;TDSIIEDNVFTANLIGIALRDNSNNNLVQRNTITASLDDGVLIESTSTSNSLLQNSIYANAGLAIDLGPDGVTANDALDADTGANNLQNFPVLTNALAAGSTFTVSGSLNTEANKTYRIEFFASTAADGSGYGEGERYLGYTTVLTDGSGDATFHASLLASVTAGEFISATATEDLGGGSYSGTSEFALSIAA
;
A
#
# COMPACT_ATOMS: atom_id res chain seq x y z
N THR A 1 -13.73 2.44 12.92
CA THR A 1 -13.53 1.15 12.26
C THR A 1 -14.76 0.30 12.44
N ASP A 2 -15.32 -0.23 11.36
CA ASP A 2 -16.56 -1.01 11.37
C ASP A 2 -16.26 -2.51 11.51
N SER A 3 -15.24 -3.02 10.80
CA SER A 3 -14.73 -4.39 10.99
C SER A 3 -13.20 -4.42 11.02
N ILE A 4 -12.65 -5.44 11.67
CA ILE A 4 -11.21 -5.75 11.69
C ILE A 4 -11.01 -7.15 11.12
N ILE A 5 -10.19 -7.27 10.07
CA ILE A 5 -9.72 -8.52 9.50
C ILE A 5 -8.23 -8.60 9.78
N GLU A 6 -7.83 -9.40 10.76
CA GLU A 6 -6.43 -9.46 11.19
C GLU A 6 -5.90 -10.86 11.46
N ASP A 7 -4.60 -11.03 11.19
CA ASP A 7 -3.84 -12.22 11.53
C ASP A 7 -4.39 -13.52 10.88
N ASN A 8 -4.97 -13.42 9.69
CA ASN A 8 -5.47 -14.55 8.90
C ASN A 8 -4.53 -14.95 7.76
N VAL A 9 -4.73 -16.15 7.22
CA VAL A 9 -4.07 -16.64 6.01
C VAL A 9 -5.12 -16.96 4.96
N PHE A 10 -5.05 -16.25 3.82
CA PHE A 10 -5.89 -16.47 2.64
C PHE A 10 -4.99 -17.02 1.53
N THR A 11 -5.32 -18.20 1.00
CA THR A 11 -4.53 -18.82 -0.06
C THR A 11 -5.40 -19.55 -1.07
N ALA A 12 -5.03 -19.50 -2.36
CA ALA A 12 -5.72 -20.22 -3.43
C ALA A 12 -7.22 -19.88 -3.57
N ASN A 13 -7.57 -18.61 -3.34
CA ASN A 13 -8.93 -18.08 -3.56
C ASN A 13 -9.07 -17.49 -4.96
N LEU A 14 -10.30 -17.11 -5.36
CA LEU A 14 -10.46 -16.27 -6.55
C LEU A 14 -9.84 -14.89 -6.29
N ILE A 15 -10.38 -14.16 -5.31
CA ILE A 15 -9.81 -12.94 -4.73
C ILE A 15 -9.52 -13.25 -3.27
N GLY A 16 -8.40 -12.78 -2.73
CA GLY A 16 -8.03 -13.01 -1.32
C GLY A 16 -9.03 -12.37 -0.35
N ILE A 17 -9.21 -11.05 -0.46
CA ILE A 17 -10.23 -10.26 0.27
C ILE A 17 -10.92 -9.31 -0.72
N ALA A 18 -12.25 -9.28 -0.69
CA ALA A 18 -13.03 -8.32 -1.48
C ALA A 18 -13.88 -7.43 -0.56
N LEU A 19 -13.73 -6.11 -0.67
CA LEU A 19 -14.53 -5.12 0.07
C LEU A 19 -15.55 -4.47 -0.88
N ARG A 20 -16.82 -4.84 -0.72
CA ARG A 20 -17.92 -4.51 -1.65
C ARG A 20 -19.11 -3.85 -0.95
N ASP A 21 -20.04 -3.32 -1.72
CA ASP A 21 -21.36 -2.89 -1.25
C ASP A 21 -21.33 -1.89 -0.08
N ASN A 22 -20.54 -0.81 -0.22
CA ASN A 22 -20.30 0.20 0.83
C ASN A 22 -19.63 -0.38 2.09
N SER A 23 -18.71 -1.33 1.91
CA SER A 23 -17.85 -1.81 3.00
C SER A 23 -16.84 -0.74 3.36
N ASN A 24 -17.23 0.18 4.23
CA ASN A 24 -16.42 1.33 4.61
C ASN A 24 -15.73 1.13 5.97
N ASN A 25 -14.69 1.91 6.24
CA ASN A 25 -14.05 2.00 7.56
C ASN A 25 -13.52 0.66 8.10
N ASN A 26 -13.09 -0.27 7.24
CA ASN A 26 -12.53 -1.54 7.69
C ASN A 26 -11.02 -1.42 7.92
N LEU A 27 -10.51 -2.24 8.84
CA LEU A 27 -9.07 -2.41 9.07
C LEU A 27 -8.69 -3.83 8.65
N VAL A 28 -7.92 -3.93 7.57
CA VAL A 28 -7.32 -5.19 7.12
C VAL A 28 -5.86 -5.14 7.51
N GLN A 29 -5.42 -5.95 8.47
CA GLN A 29 -4.05 -5.85 8.95
C GLN A 29 -3.38 -7.17 9.27
N ARG A 30 -2.06 -7.26 9.03
CA ARG A 30 -1.23 -8.43 9.38
C ARG A 30 -1.75 -9.76 8.83
N ASN A 31 -2.50 -9.74 7.73
CA ASN A 31 -2.92 -10.97 7.04
C ASN A 31 -1.82 -11.41 6.07
N THR A 32 -1.78 -12.71 5.78
CA THR A 32 -1.01 -13.27 4.66
C THR A 32 -1.97 -13.65 3.54
N ILE A 33 -1.80 -13.08 2.35
CA ILE A 33 -2.70 -13.25 1.21
C ILE A 33 -1.88 -13.64 -0.02
N THR A 34 -2.08 -14.87 -0.49
CA THR A 34 -1.22 -15.47 -1.52
C THR A 34 -1.97 -16.34 -2.52
N ALA A 35 -1.40 -16.54 -3.70
CA ALA A 35 -1.89 -17.50 -4.68
C ALA A 35 -3.37 -17.31 -5.06
N SER A 36 -3.89 -16.08 -4.97
CA SER A 36 -5.22 -15.77 -5.49
C SER A 36 -5.20 -15.86 -7.02
N LEU A 37 -6.29 -16.34 -7.61
CA LEU A 37 -6.44 -16.45 -9.06
C LEU A 37 -6.69 -15.10 -9.75
N ASP A 38 -6.89 -14.06 -8.95
CA ASP A 38 -7.10 -12.66 -9.29
C ASP A 38 -6.34 -11.80 -8.25
N ASP A 39 -6.86 -10.64 -7.86
CA ASP A 39 -6.22 -9.76 -6.88
C ASP A 39 -6.11 -10.36 -5.47
N GLY A 40 -5.07 -9.94 -4.75
CA GLY A 40 -4.92 -10.21 -3.32
C GLY A 40 -6.02 -9.52 -2.51
N VAL A 41 -6.14 -8.20 -2.65
CA VAL A 41 -7.24 -7.42 -2.07
C VAL A 41 -7.87 -6.54 -3.14
N LEU A 42 -9.16 -6.73 -3.39
CA LEU A 42 -9.96 -5.88 -4.26
C LEU A 42 -10.88 -4.99 -3.43
N ILE A 43 -10.85 -3.69 -3.65
CA ILE A 43 -11.80 -2.74 -3.07
C ILE A 43 -12.66 -2.19 -4.19
N GLU A 44 -13.98 -2.37 -4.14
CA GLU A 44 -14.87 -1.90 -5.20
C GLU A 44 -15.36 -0.47 -4.97
N SER A 45 -15.76 0.21 -6.05
CA SER A 45 -15.91 1.67 -6.16
C SER A 45 -16.80 2.38 -5.13
N THR A 46 -17.65 1.65 -4.38
CA THR A 46 -18.50 2.22 -3.32
C THR A 46 -17.92 2.06 -1.91
N SER A 47 -16.80 1.34 -1.77
CA SER A 47 -16.14 1.03 -0.49
C SER A 47 -14.97 1.97 -0.23
N THR A 48 -15.07 2.81 0.80
CA THR A 48 -14.09 3.86 1.13
C THR A 48 -13.56 3.78 2.56
N SER A 49 -12.47 4.50 2.84
CA SER A 49 -11.87 4.58 4.17
C SER A 49 -11.44 3.23 4.74
N ASN A 50 -11.06 2.28 3.89
CA ASN A 50 -10.52 0.99 4.28
C ASN A 50 -9.01 1.07 4.40
N SER A 51 -8.50 0.79 5.60
CA SER A 51 -7.08 0.82 5.92
C SER A 51 -6.48 -0.59 5.80
N LEU A 52 -5.40 -0.71 5.05
CA LEU A 52 -4.69 -1.95 4.77
C LEU A 52 -3.27 -1.83 5.33
N LEU A 53 -3.01 -2.38 6.51
CA LEU A 53 -1.75 -2.17 7.23
C LEU A 53 -0.99 -3.46 7.47
N GLN A 54 0.31 -3.47 7.17
CA GLN A 54 1.24 -4.55 7.49
C GLN A 54 0.82 -5.94 6.97
N ASN A 55 0.01 -5.99 5.91
CA ASN A 55 -0.35 -7.25 5.26
C ASN A 55 0.83 -7.76 4.42
N SER A 56 0.99 -9.07 4.39
CA SER A 56 1.88 -9.77 3.47
C SER A 56 1.04 -10.22 2.28
N ILE A 57 1.10 -9.50 1.17
CA ILE A 57 0.28 -9.75 -0.02
C ILE A 57 1.19 -9.95 -1.21
N TYR A 58 1.29 -11.19 -1.68
CA TYR A 58 2.23 -11.57 -2.73
C TYR A 58 1.85 -12.88 -3.44
N ALA A 59 2.49 -13.16 -4.57
CA ALA A 59 2.23 -14.28 -5.46
C ALA A 59 0.74 -14.43 -5.85
N ASN A 60 0.04 -13.32 -6.09
CA ASN A 60 -1.32 -13.34 -6.64
C ASN A 60 -1.26 -13.23 -8.17
N ALA A 61 -2.30 -13.68 -8.87
CA ALA A 61 -2.32 -13.60 -10.34
C ALA A 61 -2.69 -12.21 -10.86
N GLY A 62 -3.49 -11.46 -10.09
CA GLY A 62 -3.77 -10.04 -10.26
C GLY A 62 -2.88 -9.18 -9.36
N LEU A 63 -3.32 -7.94 -9.08
CA LEU A 63 -2.57 -7.02 -8.23
C LEU A 63 -2.65 -7.42 -6.75
N ALA A 64 -1.64 -7.02 -5.98
CA ALA A 64 -1.68 -7.24 -4.53
C ALA A 64 -2.81 -6.44 -3.86
N ILE A 65 -3.03 -5.19 -4.28
CA ILE A 65 -4.15 -4.34 -3.89
C ILE A 65 -4.64 -3.66 -5.18
N ASP A 66 -5.94 -3.76 -5.48
CA ASP A 66 -6.58 -3.11 -6.63
C ASP A 66 -7.74 -2.22 -6.13
N LEU A 67 -7.71 -0.93 -6.49
CA LEU A 67 -8.71 0.08 -6.09
C LEU A 67 -9.79 0.26 -7.16
N GLY A 68 -10.48 -0.83 -7.44
CA GLY A 68 -11.38 -0.95 -8.57
C GLY A 68 -10.84 -2.04 -9.48
N PRO A 69 -11.68 -2.83 -10.17
CA PRO A 69 -11.19 -3.92 -11.00
C PRO A 69 -10.71 -3.41 -12.38
N ASP A 70 -9.83 -2.42 -12.38
CA ASP A 70 -9.27 -1.75 -13.56
C ASP A 70 -7.74 -1.77 -13.61
N GLY A 71 -7.10 -2.42 -12.65
CA GLY A 71 -5.67 -2.47 -12.50
C GLY A 71 -5.12 -1.15 -11.97
N VAL A 72 -3.79 -0.97 -12.09
CA VAL A 72 -3.10 0.12 -11.40
C VAL A 72 -3.71 1.48 -11.73
N THR A 73 -4.17 2.16 -10.69
CA THR A 73 -4.78 3.48 -10.76
C THR A 73 -3.70 4.55 -10.80
N ALA A 74 -3.65 5.34 -11.87
CA ALA A 74 -2.59 6.35 -12.02
C ALA A 74 -2.78 7.52 -11.05
N ASN A 75 -1.70 7.94 -10.38
CA ASN A 75 -1.76 9.14 -9.53
C ASN A 75 -2.21 10.39 -10.32
N ASP A 76 -3.09 11.18 -9.71
CA ASP A 76 -3.55 12.47 -10.23
C ASP A 76 -3.16 13.65 -9.31
N ALA A 77 -3.45 14.88 -9.74
CA ALA A 77 -3.07 16.07 -8.99
C ALA A 77 -4.02 16.31 -7.81
N LEU A 78 -3.49 16.32 -6.59
CA LEU A 78 -4.22 16.54 -5.34
C LEU A 78 -5.21 15.42 -4.95
N ASP A 79 -5.17 14.25 -5.62
CA ASP A 79 -6.03 13.11 -5.31
C ASP A 79 -7.52 13.49 -5.40
N ALA A 80 -7.89 14.06 -6.55
CA ALA A 80 -9.22 14.63 -6.77
C ALA A 80 -10.29 13.58 -7.11
N ASP A 81 -9.87 12.33 -7.24
CA ASP A 81 -10.69 11.23 -7.67
C ASP A 81 -11.70 10.76 -6.60
N THR A 82 -12.65 9.95 -7.05
CA THR A 82 -13.66 9.31 -6.21
C THR A 82 -13.77 7.85 -6.59
N GLY A 83 -14.03 6.97 -5.63
CA GLY A 83 -14.11 5.54 -5.88
C GLY A 83 -13.64 4.74 -4.69
N ALA A 84 -13.13 3.53 -4.94
CA ALA A 84 -12.59 2.66 -3.93
C ALA A 84 -11.47 3.37 -3.16
N ASN A 85 -11.62 3.56 -1.85
CA ASN A 85 -10.70 4.38 -1.05
C ASN A 85 -10.38 5.77 -1.65
N ASN A 86 -11.31 6.35 -2.40
CA ASN A 86 -11.12 7.59 -3.17
C ASN A 86 -9.96 7.53 -4.19
N LEU A 87 -9.54 6.33 -4.59
CA LEU A 87 -8.41 6.11 -5.50
C LEU A 87 -7.08 6.68 -4.99
N GLN A 88 -6.92 6.70 -3.66
CA GLN A 88 -5.76 7.24 -2.95
C GLN A 88 -4.44 7.05 -3.71
N ASN A 89 -3.78 8.16 -4.03
CA ASN A 89 -2.48 8.17 -4.68
C ASN A 89 -1.44 7.37 -3.86
N PHE A 90 -0.61 6.59 -4.54
CA PHE A 90 0.50 5.86 -3.93
C PHE A 90 1.83 6.64 -3.95
N PRO A 91 2.81 6.27 -3.10
CA PRO A 91 4.13 6.91 -3.09
C PRO A 91 4.90 6.70 -4.40
N VAL A 92 5.79 7.64 -4.73
CA VAL A 92 6.79 7.49 -5.79
C VAL A 92 8.16 7.30 -5.16
N LEU A 93 8.74 6.10 -5.31
CA LEU A 93 10.06 5.78 -4.77
C LEU A 93 11.17 6.22 -5.74
N THR A 94 12.24 6.78 -5.18
CA THR A 94 13.39 7.30 -5.95
C THR A 94 14.70 6.62 -5.59
N ASN A 95 14.80 6.06 -4.38
CA ASN A 95 15.98 5.35 -3.93
C ASN A 95 15.61 4.32 -2.86
N ALA A 96 16.21 3.14 -2.94
CA ALA A 96 16.17 2.08 -1.95
C ALA A 96 17.61 1.59 -1.78
N LEU A 97 18.12 1.56 -0.54
CA LEU A 97 19.49 1.17 -0.25
C LEU A 97 19.56 0.27 0.97
N ALA A 98 20.04 -0.96 0.77
CA ALA A 98 20.35 -1.89 1.85
C ALA A 98 21.80 -1.70 2.36
N ALA A 99 21.97 -1.53 3.67
CA ALA A 99 23.27 -1.40 4.34
C ALA A 99 23.30 -2.21 5.64
N GLY A 100 23.58 -3.51 5.53
CA GLY A 100 23.60 -4.41 6.68
C GLY A 100 22.20 -4.59 7.27
N SER A 101 22.01 -4.17 8.53
CA SER A 101 20.71 -4.21 9.22
C SER A 101 19.87 -2.95 9.02
N THR A 102 20.35 -2.00 8.22
CA THR A 102 19.68 -0.73 7.96
C THR A 102 19.23 -0.68 6.51
N PHE A 103 17.99 -0.22 6.31
CA PHE A 103 17.42 0.03 5.00
C PHE A 103 17.04 1.51 4.89
N THR A 104 17.51 2.19 3.85
CA THR A 104 17.18 3.61 3.61
C THR A 104 16.34 3.73 2.34
N VAL A 105 15.23 4.45 2.43
CA VAL A 105 14.30 4.66 1.30
C VAL A 105 13.92 6.13 1.18
N SER A 106 13.91 6.64 -0.04
CA SER A 106 13.53 8.00 -0.36
C SER A 106 12.44 8.04 -1.41
N GLY A 107 11.57 9.05 -1.32
CA GLY A 107 10.51 9.25 -2.29
C GLY A 107 9.66 10.46 -1.97
N SER A 108 8.54 10.54 -2.67
CA SER A 108 7.55 11.59 -2.52
C SER A 108 6.14 11.03 -2.58
N LEU A 109 5.18 11.81 -2.08
CA LEU A 109 3.75 11.60 -2.25
C LEU A 109 3.14 12.93 -2.68
N ASN A 110 2.30 12.91 -3.72
CA ASN A 110 1.36 13.99 -4.02
C ASN A 110 -0.04 13.43 -3.82
N THR A 111 -0.83 14.05 -2.95
CA THR A 111 -2.21 13.64 -2.64
C THR A 111 -2.99 14.83 -2.08
N GLU A 112 -4.08 14.63 -1.35
CA GLU A 112 -4.84 15.70 -0.69
C GLU A 112 -3.93 16.55 0.23
N ALA A 113 -4.09 17.88 0.12
CA ALA A 113 -3.27 18.86 0.84
C ALA A 113 -3.52 18.88 2.36
N ASN A 114 -2.47 19.22 3.12
CA ASN A 114 -2.50 19.38 4.57
C ASN A 114 -2.99 18.15 5.36
N LYS A 115 -2.79 16.94 4.83
CA LYS A 115 -3.11 15.67 5.50
C LYS A 115 -1.86 14.90 5.90
N THR A 116 -2.03 14.04 6.90
CA THR A 116 -0.96 13.17 7.39
C THR A 116 -1.13 11.78 6.78
N TYR A 117 -0.03 11.19 6.31
CA TYR A 117 -0.02 9.87 5.71
C TYR A 117 1.03 8.98 6.35
N ARG A 118 0.64 7.73 6.60
CA ARG A 118 1.55 6.64 6.92
C ARG A 118 2.00 5.99 5.62
N ILE A 119 3.31 5.98 5.38
CA ILE A 119 3.94 5.30 4.23
C ILE A 119 4.54 3.99 4.74
N GLU A 120 3.97 2.86 4.33
CA GLU A 120 4.51 1.54 4.65
C GLU A 120 5.39 1.03 3.52
N PHE A 121 6.53 0.40 3.86
CA PHE A 121 7.49 -0.11 2.90
C PHE A 121 7.58 -1.63 2.97
N PHE A 122 7.72 -2.27 1.82
CA PHE A 122 7.72 -3.71 1.69
C PHE A 122 8.84 -4.17 0.77
N ALA A 123 9.40 -5.35 1.04
CA ALA A 123 10.31 -6.06 0.15
C ALA A 123 9.60 -7.30 -0.42
N SER A 124 9.86 -7.59 -1.68
CA SER A 124 9.38 -8.78 -2.39
C SER A 124 10.52 -9.45 -3.15
N THR A 125 10.55 -10.77 -3.12
CA THR A 125 11.57 -11.57 -3.83
C THR A 125 11.40 -11.52 -5.36
N ALA A 126 10.19 -11.20 -5.83
CA ALA A 126 9.87 -10.94 -7.22
C ALA A 126 9.02 -9.67 -7.34
N ALA A 127 9.18 -8.94 -8.46
CA ALA A 127 8.26 -7.86 -8.82
C ALA A 127 6.99 -8.45 -9.44
N ASP A 128 5.87 -7.77 -9.24
CA ASP A 128 4.64 -8.06 -9.96
C ASP A 128 4.81 -7.81 -11.48
N GLY A 129 4.01 -8.49 -12.30
CA GLY A 129 4.01 -8.32 -13.76
C GLY A 129 3.64 -6.91 -14.21
N SER A 130 2.88 -6.16 -13.41
CA SER A 130 2.57 -4.73 -13.65
C SER A 130 3.74 -3.79 -13.34
N GLY A 131 4.72 -4.26 -12.54
CA GLY A 131 5.78 -3.45 -11.95
C GLY A 131 5.39 -2.77 -10.63
N TYR A 132 4.13 -2.83 -10.20
CA TYR A 132 3.62 -2.23 -8.97
C TYR A 132 3.44 -3.29 -7.89
N GLY A 133 4.04 -3.06 -6.72
CA GLY A 133 4.12 -4.08 -5.69
C GLY A 133 4.97 -5.29 -6.13
N GLU A 134 4.85 -6.44 -5.50
CA GLU A 134 3.94 -6.80 -4.40
C GLU A 134 4.48 -6.35 -3.03
N GLY A 135 3.86 -6.81 -1.93
CA GLY A 135 4.32 -6.58 -0.56
C GLY A 135 4.50 -7.86 0.23
N GLU A 136 5.51 -8.67 -0.07
CA GLU A 136 5.77 -9.95 0.60
C GLU A 136 6.16 -9.77 2.07
N ARG A 137 7.04 -8.81 2.37
CA ARG A 137 7.58 -8.59 3.71
C ARG A 137 7.58 -7.12 4.10
N TYR A 138 6.87 -6.80 5.17
CA TYR A 138 6.85 -5.49 5.78
C TYR A 138 8.23 -5.10 6.36
N LEU A 139 8.72 -3.91 6.01
CA LEU A 139 10.03 -3.38 6.41
C LEU A 139 9.93 -2.29 7.48
N GLY A 140 8.76 -1.65 7.62
CA GLY A 140 8.56 -0.50 8.49
C GLY A 140 7.76 0.59 7.79
N TYR A 141 7.70 1.76 8.44
CA TYR A 141 6.95 2.89 7.93
C TYR A 141 7.60 4.22 8.31
N THR A 142 7.20 5.27 7.61
CA THR A 142 7.37 6.66 8.04
C THR A 142 6.03 7.38 7.98
N THR A 143 5.92 8.51 8.68
CA THR A 143 4.78 9.41 8.57
C THR A 143 5.21 10.69 7.88
N VAL A 144 4.37 11.21 6.99
CA VAL A 144 4.59 12.48 6.28
C VAL A 144 3.37 13.39 6.42
N LEU A 145 3.59 14.70 6.35
CA LEU A 145 2.55 15.72 6.26
C LEU A 145 2.68 16.39 4.90
N THR A 146 1.63 16.32 4.08
CA THR A 146 1.57 17.03 2.80
C THR A 146 1.41 18.52 3.03
N ASP A 147 2.02 19.34 2.18
CA ASP A 147 1.86 20.78 2.21
C ASP A 147 0.54 21.26 1.56
N GLY A 148 0.41 22.57 1.35
CA GLY A 148 -0.76 23.18 0.71
C GLY A 148 -0.96 22.83 -0.76
N SER A 149 0.05 22.22 -1.40
CA SER A 149 0.02 21.71 -2.78
C SER A 149 -0.14 20.19 -2.82
N GLY A 150 -0.36 19.53 -1.68
CA GLY A 150 -0.48 18.08 -1.62
C GLY A 150 0.86 17.35 -1.58
N ASP A 151 1.98 18.07 -1.56
CA ASP A 151 3.30 17.47 -1.71
C ASP A 151 3.92 17.11 -0.36
N ALA A 152 4.52 15.92 -0.30
CA ALA A 152 5.40 15.49 0.77
C ALA A 152 6.62 14.76 0.19
N THR A 153 7.78 14.93 0.84
CA THR A 153 8.97 14.12 0.58
C THR A 153 9.35 13.35 1.83
N PHE A 154 9.99 12.20 1.66
CA PHE A 154 10.50 11.41 2.77
C PHE A 154 11.89 10.85 2.48
N HIS A 155 12.65 10.68 3.56
CA HIS A 155 13.91 9.97 3.61
C HIS A 155 13.94 9.15 4.90
N ALA A 156 13.50 7.90 4.82
CA ALA A 156 13.33 7.03 5.97
C ALA A 156 14.54 6.09 6.12
N SER A 157 14.97 5.87 7.36
CA SER A 157 15.98 4.88 7.73
C SER A 157 15.34 3.89 8.68
N LEU A 158 15.25 2.63 8.25
CA LEU A 158 14.52 1.55 8.92
C LEU A 158 15.48 0.47 9.40
N LEU A 159 15.17 -0.13 10.55
CA LEU A 159 15.87 -1.30 11.06
C LEU A 159 15.28 -2.56 10.40
N ALA A 160 15.61 -2.74 9.13
CA ALA A 160 15.19 -3.88 8.32
C ALA A 160 16.35 -4.39 7.48
N SER A 161 16.42 -5.71 7.30
CA SER A 161 17.35 -6.33 6.36
C SER A 161 16.67 -6.48 5.01
N VAL A 162 17.33 -6.02 3.96
CA VAL A 162 16.91 -6.18 2.57
C VAL A 162 18.05 -6.84 1.83
N THR A 163 17.73 -7.89 1.08
CA THR A 163 18.71 -8.62 0.28
C THR A 163 18.86 -7.94 -1.08
N ALA A 164 20.09 -7.83 -1.57
CA ALA A 164 20.35 -7.28 -2.90
C ALA A 164 19.55 -8.07 -3.96
N GLY A 165 18.81 -7.33 -4.79
CA GLY A 165 17.92 -7.91 -5.81
C GLY A 165 16.48 -8.12 -5.37
N GLU A 166 16.13 -7.86 -4.10
CA GLU A 166 14.73 -7.68 -3.71
C GLU A 166 14.16 -6.40 -4.32
N PHE A 167 12.85 -6.43 -4.55
CA PHE A 167 12.08 -5.29 -5.05
C PHE A 167 11.38 -4.60 -3.90
N ILE A 168 11.45 -3.27 -3.87
CA ILE A 168 10.85 -2.42 -2.85
C ILE A 168 9.64 -1.71 -3.43
N SER A 169 8.52 -1.83 -2.74
CA SER A 169 7.31 -1.05 -2.99
C SER A 169 6.81 -0.41 -1.69
N ALA A 170 5.79 0.43 -1.80
CA ALA A 170 5.20 1.15 -0.69
C ALA A 170 3.70 1.38 -0.89
N THR A 171 2.98 1.59 0.20
CA THR A 171 1.59 2.07 0.20
C THR A 171 1.50 3.37 0.99
N ALA A 172 0.51 4.20 0.69
CA ALA A 172 0.13 5.37 1.47
C ALA A 172 -1.21 5.12 2.14
N THR A 173 -1.32 5.38 3.44
CA THR A 173 -2.58 5.32 4.19
C THR A 173 -2.81 6.64 4.91
N GLU A 174 -3.97 7.25 4.74
CA GLU A 174 -4.33 8.47 5.49
C GLU A 174 -4.34 8.18 7.01
N ASP A 175 -3.56 8.95 7.77
CA ASP A 175 -3.44 8.87 9.22
C ASP A 175 -4.30 9.97 9.86
N LEU A 176 -5.40 9.56 10.49
CA LEU A 176 -6.35 10.46 11.16
C LEU A 176 -5.90 10.85 12.58
N GLY A 177 -4.74 10.35 13.01
CA GLY A 177 -4.21 10.52 14.36
C GLY A 177 -4.80 9.54 15.37
N GLY A 178 -4.13 9.39 16.52
CA GLY A 178 -4.60 8.55 17.61
C GLY A 178 -4.70 7.05 17.28
N GLY A 179 -3.98 6.58 16.25
CA GLY A 179 -4.05 5.19 15.77
C GLY A 179 -5.27 4.88 14.90
N SER A 180 -5.98 5.90 14.42
CA SER A 180 -7.07 5.77 13.45
C SER A 180 -6.58 6.07 12.04
N TYR A 181 -7.06 5.29 11.08
CA TYR A 181 -6.64 5.35 9.68
C TYR A 181 -7.84 5.38 8.75
N SER A 182 -7.62 5.88 7.53
CA SER A 182 -8.59 5.91 6.43
C SER A 182 -7.99 5.17 5.22
N GLY A 183 -8.38 5.51 3.99
CA GLY A 183 -8.07 4.77 2.78
C GLY A 183 -6.57 4.51 2.58
N THR A 184 -6.24 3.29 2.20
CA THR A 184 -4.90 2.89 1.72
C THR A 184 -4.89 2.85 0.20
N SER A 185 -3.80 3.34 -0.40
CA SER A 185 -3.49 3.25 -1.83
C SER A 185 -3.22 1.81 -2.27
N GLU A 186 -3.16 1.60 -3.58
CA GLU A 186 -2.46 0.46 -4.17
C GLU A 186 -0.96 0.50 -3.86
N PHE A 187 -0.22 -0.54 -4.25
CA PHE A 187 1.23 -0.54 -4.15
C PHE A 187 1.87 0.39 -5.19
N ALA A 188 2.94 1.07 -4.79
CA ALA A 188 3.78 1.89 -5.65
C ALA A 188 4.57 1.08 -6.69
N LEU A 189 5.05 1.77 -7.72
CA LEU A 189 6.03 1.21 -8.67
C LEU A 189 7.26 0.71 -7.91
N SER A 190 7.62 -0.55 -8.13
CA SER A 190 8.72 -1.21 -7.46
C SER A 190 10.08 -0.73 -7.97
N ILE A 191 11.02 -0.52 -7.06
CA ILE A 191 12.43 -0.26 -7.37
C ILE A 191 13.32 -1.33 -6.75
N ALA A 192 14.44 -1.66 -7.40
CA ALA A 192 15.41 -2.59 -6.83
C ALA A 192 16.15 -1.94 -5.64
N ALA A 193 16.43 -2.75 -4.62
CA ALA A 193 17.24 -2.38 -3.45
C ALA A 193 18.76 -2.45 -3.66
#